data_AF-A0A414HYZ9-F1
#
_entry.id   AF-A0A414HYZ9-F1
#
_cell.length_a   1.000
_cell.length_b   1.000
_cell.length_c   1.000
_cell.angle_alpha   90.00
_cell.angle_beta   90.00
_cell.angle_gamma   90.00
#
_symmetry.space_group_name_H-M   'P 1'
#
loop_
_entity.id
_entity.type
_entity.pdbx_description
1 polymer ?
#
loop_
_entity_poly.entity_id
_entity_poly.type
_entity_poly.pdbx_seq_one_letter_code
_entity_poly.pdbx_strand_id
1 'polypeptide(L)'
;MAIFHFKVKIINRKSGRSAVASAAYRSGEKLINEYDGLEHDYTKKHYIEYKEIMLPDCAPKEYKDRNTLWNAVEKIEKSNMARLSREFEIALPVELSQEQQIEVLQNFIKDEIIPLNLCADICIHNPPVMNDYKQPIDATGHPTKDKDKMIFRNPHAHVMVTMRPLDENGKWEKKSEVEYICKRGDEEKRFTAEELNKEKDNGWEKQYKYVNGKEKVWLTKSEGEALGLERVNRSPRTTKGGRINPNVSYINDRARVFEWRKHWEIVVNDKFKELGLDISIDHRSFKDQGRDELPSYHMGPQATNIERRAERELLEGKDETQIVHSDIALINKQIKEHNKFVVELRKSIEYLTKAAKDHLDNTLRKMQSIRVQLIGNTYESDAMSVLFHKLSDALIPNRNKLSLYKKELEHNRNQNQKLYAEIEKMQNNLNSITILNLNKRNKIKNKILHLQHDIDMNNKELLDIQNKYDIHSNNDFIRLQNEINNRQNEYDKLSLEISKIYNDNKSLINDYKTLYDDIWDEYIDNKDNTINIKYENILRDKLIFKYGINYNEDKFINAQNQIDKQLQYIMGNNIDDIVKNKTHKFARH
;
A
#
# COMPACT_ATOMS: atom_id res chain seq x y z
N MET A 1 8.62 -7.35 15.84
CA MET A 1 10.02 -7.55 15.42
C MET A 1 10.79 -8.07 16.61
N ALA A 2 11.47 -9.20 16.45
CA ALA A 2 12.42 -9.69 17.44
C ALA A 2 13.68 -8.78 17.48
N ILE A 3 14.49 -8.88 18.53
CA ILE A 3 15.66 -8.01 18.71
C ILE A 3 16.79 -8.46 17.79
N PHE A 4 17.37 -7.53 17.02
CA PHE A 4 18.60 -7.75 16.25
C PHE A 4 19.81 -7.16 17.00
N HIS A 5 20.78 -8.00 17.37
CA HIS A 5 22.11 -7.56 17.79
C HIS A 5 23.18 -8.46 17.19
N PHE A 6 24.17 -7.84 16.54
CA PHE A 6 25.30 -8.55 15.94
C PHE A 6 26.52 -7.63 15.97
N LYS A 7 27.52 -8.00 16.76
CA LYS A 7 28.73 -7.22 16.98
C LYS A 7 29.96 -8.07 16.71
N VAL A 8 30.91 -7.50 15.97
CA VAL A 8 32.17 -8.17 15.66
C VAL A 8 33.32 -7.43 16.35
N LYS A 9 34.14 -8.15 17.10
CA LYS A 9 35.31 -7.61 17.82
C LYS A 9 36.56 -8.46 17.59
N ILE A 10 37.71 -7.92 17.96
CA ILE A 10 39.00 -8.61 17.85
C ILE A 10 39.58 -8.78 19.25
N ILE A 11 39.98 -9.99 19.58
CA ILE A 11 40.77 -10.31 20.76
C ILE A 11 42.23 -10.20 20.37
N ASN A 12 42.95 -9.27 20.98
CA ASN A 12 44.35 -8.99 20.65
C ASN A 12 45.20 -8.79 21.90
N ARG A 13 46.46 -9.17 21.78
CA ARG A 13 47.43 -9.14 22.88
C ARG A 13 47.78 -7.71 23.31
N LYS A 14 47.78 -6.74 22.37
CA LYS A 14 48.02 -5.31 22.67
C LYS A 14 47.04 -4.73 23.69
N SER A 15 45.80 -5.22 23.70
CA SER A 15 44.77 -4.83 24.68
C SER A 15 44.88 -5.56 26.03
N GLY A 16 45.95 -6.33 26.27
CA GLY A 16 46.13 -7.15 27.47
C GLY A 16 45.22 -8.38 27.52
N ARG A 17 44.65 -8.80 26.37
CA ARG A 17 43.73 -9.94 26.31
C ARG A 17 44.45 -11.19 25.80
N SER A 18 44.11 -12.33 26.40
CA SER A 18 44.50 -13.68 25.98
C SER A 18 43.32 -14.40 25.32
N ALA A 19 43.61 -15.26 24.34
CA ALA A 19 42.63 -16.14 23.73
C ALA A 19 42.18 -17.22 24.72
N VAL A 20 43.12 -17.82 25.45
CA VAL A 20 42.83 -18.84 26.48
C VAL A 20 41.97 -18.23 27.60
N ALA A 21 42.36 -17.07 28.13
CA ALA A 21 41.56 -16.37 29.15
C ALA A 21 40.14 -16.04 28.65
N SER A 22 40.05 -15.62 27.38
CA SER A 22 38.78 -15.29 26.75
C SER A 22 37.89 -16.52 26.57
N ALA A 23 38.46 -17.64 26.12
CA ALA A 23 37.76 -18.90 25.94
C ALA A 23 37.28 -19.45 27.29
N ALA A 24 38.13 -19.42 28.32
CA ALA A 24 37.77 -19.84 29.68
C ALA A 24 36.60 -19.03 30.23
N TYR A 25 36.65 -17.70 30.11
CA TYR A 25 35.58 -16.81 30.59
C TYR A 25 34.23 -17.05 29.90
N ARG A 26 34.23 -17.40 28.61
CA ARG A 26 33.00 -17.64 27.84
C ARG A 26 32.46 -19.04 28.10
N SER A 27 33.31 -20.05 28.16
CA SER A 27 32.89 -21.43 28.37
C SER A 27 32.60 -21.78 29.83
N GLY A 28 32.99 -20.91 30.77
CA GLY A 28 32.94 -21.20 32.20
C GLY A 28 33.85 -22.36 32.60
N GLU A 29 34.94 -22.54 31.86
CA GLU A 29 35.89 -23.62 32.07
C GLU A 29 37.13 -23.12 32.80
N LYS A 30 37.89 -24.09 33.31
CA LYS A 30 39.21 -23.88 33.87
C LYS A 30 40.24 -24.23 32.80
N LEU A 31 40.95 -23.22 32.27
CA LEU A 31 41.95 -23.38 31.23
C LEU A 31 43.31 -22.86 31.71
N ILE A 32 44.39 -23.46 31.22
CA ILE A 32 45.77 -23.05 31.53
C ILE A 32 46.37 -22.43 30.28
N ASN A 33 46.84 -21.19 30.40
CA ASN A 33 47.52 -20.49 29.33
C ASN A 33 49.01 -20.81 29.36
N GLU A 34 49.49 -21.61 28.41
CA GLU A 34 50.89 -22.02 28.32
C GLU A 34 51.83 -20.86 27.96
N TYR A 35 51.31 -19.77 27.39
CA TYR A 35 52.12 -18.61 26.99
C TYR A 35 52.61 -17.78 28.18
N ASP A 36 51.77 -17.56 29.19
CA ASP A 36 52.09 -16.78 30.40
C ASP A 36 52.12 -17.62 31.68
N GLY A 37 51.75 -18.90 31.61
CA GLY A 37 51.69 -19.83 32.74
C GLY A 37 50.50 -19.60 33.67
N LEU A 38 49.55 -18.73 33.31
CA LEU A 38 48.42 -18.39 34.16
C LEU A 38 47.28 -19.39 34.01
N GLU A 39 46.68 -19.72 35.15
CA GLU A 39 45.45 -20.49 35.22
C GLU A 39 44.23 -19.54 35.24
N HIS A 40 43.27 -19.79 34.35
CA HIS A 40 42.03 -19.03 34.24
C HIS A 40 40.85 -19.91 34.64
N ASP A 41 40.44 -19.83 35.90
CA ASP A 41 39.33 -20.61 36.44
C ASP A 41 38.04 -19.78 36.49
N TYR A 42 37.11 -20.08 35.56
CA TYR A 42 35.77 -19.50 35.51
C TYR A 42 34.66 -20.53 35.76
N THR A 43 34.97 -21.64 36.44
CA THR A 43 33.99 -22.70 36.79
C THR A 43 32.82 -22.21 37.64
N LYS A 44 32.99 -21.08 38.35
CA LYS A 44 31.93 -20.41 39.12
C LYS A 44 31.00 -19.55 38.25
N LYS A 45 31.24 -19.44 36.95
CA LYS A 45 30.37 -18.70 36.04
C LYS A 45 29.14 -19.56 35.74
N HIS A 46 27.96 -18.98 35.96
CA HIS A 46 26.68 -19.65 35.75
C HIS A 46 26.01 -19.22 34.44
N TYR A 47 24.92 -19.90 34.08
CA TYR A 47 24.03 -19.56 32.96
C TYR A 47 24.68 -19.66 31.58
N ILE A 48 25.61 -20.61 31.45
CA ILE A 48 26.17 -21.04 30.17
C ILE A 48 25.33 -22.22 29.73
N GLU A 49 24.57 -22.00 28.67
CA GLU A 49 23.50 -22.88 28.21
C GLU A 49 23.99 -23.88 27.16
N TYR A 50 25.01 -23.50 26.39
CA TYR A 50 25.59 -24.36 25.36
C TYR A 50 27.05 -24.01 25.11
N LYS A 51 27.85 -25.01 24.74
CA LYS A 51 29.24 -24.84 24.32
C LYS A 51 29.66 -25.89 23.30
N GLU A 52 30.35 -25.46 22.25
CA GLU A 52 30.81 -26.36 21.17
C GLU A 52 32.00 -25.75 20.45
N ILE A 53 32.94 -26.58 19.99
CA ILE A 53 33.93 -26.16 18.99
C ILE A 53 33.58 -26.80 17.66
N MET A 54 33.26 -25.99 16.66
CA MET A 54 33.09 -26.41 15.27
C MET A 54 34.43 -26.34 14.55
N LEU A 55 34.77 -27.42 13.86
CA LEU A 55 36.04 -27.60 13.17
C LEU A 55 35.78 -27.77 11.68
N PRO A 56 36.63 -27.20 10.80
CA PRO A 56 36.68 -27.61 9.40
C PRO A 56 37.26 -29.02 9.28
N ASP A 57 36.97 -29.70 8.17
CA ASP A 57 37.37 -31.09 7.94
C ASP A 57 38.88 -31.31 8.01
N CYS A 58 39.66 -30.30 7.64
CA CYS A 58 41.12 -30.31 7.68
C CYS A 58 41.70 -30.16 9.10
N ALA A 59 40.90 -29.80 10.11
CA ALA A 59 41.42 -29.51 11.43
C ALA A 59 41.81 -30.76 12.22
N PRO A 60 42.91 -30.70 13.01
CA PRO A 60 43.23 -31.74 13.98
C PRO A 60 42.06 -31.99 14.94
N LYS A 61 41.67 -33.25 15.13
CA LYS A 61 40.55 -33.64 16.02
C LYS A 61 40.76 -33.19 17.47
N GLU A 62 42.01 -33.10 17.92
CA GLU A 62 42.40 -32.59 19.24
C GLU A 62 41.96 -31.14 19.47
N TYR A 63 41.73 -30.34 18.43
CA TYR A 63 41.21 -28.98 18.55
C TYR A 63 39.73 -28.93 18.98
N LYS A 64 39.04 -30.08 19.11
CA LYS A 64 37.77 -30.15 19.85
C LYS A 64 37.95 -29.87 21.34
N ASP A 65 39.17 -30.03 21.87
CA ASP A 65 39.51 -29.57 23.22
C ASP A 65 39.87 -28.08 23.21
N ARG A 66 39.19 -27.31 24.06
CA ARG A 66 39.29 -25.85 24.10
C ARG A 66 40.64 -25.36 24.59
N ASN A 67 41.21 -26.04 25.59
CA ASN A 67 42.53 -25.69 26.10
C ASN A 67 43.59 -25.90 25.01
N THR A 68 43.50 -27.01 24.28
CA THR A 68 44.40 -27.37 23.19
C THR A 68 44.31 -26.38 22.03
N LEU A 69 43.11 -26.08 21.53
CA LEU A 69 42.91 -25.15 20.40
C LEU A 69 43.49 -23.75 20.71
N TRP A 70 43.12 -23.17 21.86
CA TRP A 70 43.50 -21.80 22.14
C TRP A 70 44.96 -21.65 22.55
N ASN A 71 45.58 -22.67 23.16
CA ASN A 71 47.03 -22.69 23.35
C ASN A 71 47.79 -22.84 22.02
N ALA A 72 47.27 -23.63 21.06
CA ALA A 72 47.85 -23.70 19.73
C ALA A 72 47.84 -22.32 19.02
N VAL A 73 46.76 -21.56 19.18
CA VAL A 73 46.65 -20.17 18.68
C VAL A 73 47.63 -19.23 19.38
N GLU A 74 47.74 -19.27 20.71
CA GLU A 74 48.71 -18.44 21.44
C GLU A 74 50.15 -18.75 21.03
N LYS A 75 50.49 -20.03 20.85
CA LYS A 75 51.82 -20.52 20.48
C LYS A 75 52.25 -20.07 19.08
N ILE A 76 51.35 -20.10 18.09
CA ILE A 76 51.70 -19.70 16.71
C ILE A 76 51.81 -18.16 16.56
N GLU A 77 51.15 -17.40 17.42
CA GLU A 77 51.15 -15.95 17.40
C GLU A 77 52.32 -15.33 18.19
N LYS A 78 53.40 -14.96 17.49
CA LYS A 78 54.64 -14.49 18.12
C LYS A 78 54.68 -13.00 18.48
N SER A 79 53.80 -12.17 17.93
CA SER A 79 53.84 -10.71 18.10
C SER A 79 53.14 -10.24 19.38
N ASN A 80 53.68 -9.25 20.08
CA ASN A 80 52.96 -8.54 21.15
C ASN A 80 51.70 -7.80 20.65
N MET A 81 51.59 -7.57 19.33
CA MET A 81 50.42 -6.98 18.67
C MET A 81 49.55 -8.04 17.98
N ALA A 82 49.73 -9.32 18.31
CA ALA A 82 48.99 -10.41 17.69
C ALA A 82 47.47 -10.24 17.84
N ARG A 83 46.77 -10.50 16.73
CA ARG A 83 45.31 -10.67 16.69
C ARG A 83 45.04 -12.16 16.85
N LEU A 84 44.52 -12.54 18.00
CA LEU A 84 44.43 -13.93 18.44
C LEU A 84 43.14 -14.58 17.95
N SER A 85 42.02 -13.86 18.09
CA SER A 85 40.70 -14.35 17.68
C SER A 85 39.82 -13.20 17.17
N ARG A 86 38.94 -13.51 16.24
CA ARG A 86 37.77 -12.67 15.92
C ARG A 86 36.58 -13.21 16.69
N GLU A 87 35.83 -12.32 17.32
CA GLU A 87 34.66 -12.72 18.10
C GLU A 87 33.40 -12.09 17.52
N PHE A 88 32.39 -12.94 17.29
CA PHE A 88 31.02 -12.55 17.00
C PHE A 88 30.21 -12.62 18.30
N GLU A 89 29.53 -11.53 18.63
CA GLU A 89 28.60 -11.44 19.76
C GLU A 89 27.21 -11.19 19.18
N ILE A 90 26.32 -12.17 19.34
CA ILE A 90 25.07 -12.26 18.59
C ILE A 90 23.92 -12.46 19.57
N ALA A 91 22.86 -11.65 19.50
CA ALA A 91 21.64 -11.95 20.24
C ALA A 91 20.86 -13.07 19.54
N LEU A 92 20.36 -14.01 20.33
CA LEU A 92 19.52 -15.10 19.86
C LEU A 92 18.06 -14.75 20.14
N PRO A 93 17.11 -15.07 19.25
CA PRO A 93 15.70 -14.77 19.51
C PRO A 93 15.13 -15.64 20.63
N VAL A 94 14.43 -15.01 21.58
CA VAL A 94 13.77 -15.69 22.71
C VAL A 94 12.56 -16.50 22.27
N GLU A 95 12.04 -16.22 21.08
CA GLU A 95 10.93 -16.91 20.44
C GLU A 95 11.32 -18.30 19.90
N LEU A 96 12.61 -18.59 19.78
CA LEU A 96 13.14 -19.89 19.40
C LEU A 96 13.47 -20.75 20.63
N SER A 97 13.26 -22.07 20.53
CA SER A 97 13.74 -23.02 21.54
C SER A 97 15.27 -23.03 21.59
N GLN A 98 15.85 -23.56 22.67
CA GLN A 98 17.30 -23.66 22.80
C GLN A 98 17.92 -24.47 21.64
N GLU A 99 17.29 -25.59 21.24
CA GLU A 99 17.77 -26.40 20.12
C GLU A 99 17.74 -25.62 18.81
N GLN A 100 16.66 -24.87 18.56
CA GLN A 100 16.51 -24.03 17.36
C GLN A 100 17.52 -22.87 17.36
N GLN A 101 17.80 -22.27 18.51
CA GLN A 101 18.84 -21.24 18.66
C GLN A 101 20.23 -21.79 18.32
N ILE A 102 20.54 -23.01 18.77
CA ILE A 102 21.79 -23.70 18.44
C ILE A 102 21.85 -23.98 16.93
N GLU A 103 20.77 -24.49 16.35
CA GLU A 103 20.67 -24.82 14.93
C GLU A 103 20.95 -23.61 14.03
N VAL A 104 20.28 -22.48 14.23
CA VAL A 104 20.50 -21.27 13.42
C VAL A 104 21.93 -20.75 13.56
N LEU A 105 22.51 -20.83 14.76
CA LEU A 105 23.89 -20.41 15.01
C LEU A 105 24.90 -21.32 14.31
N GLN A 106 24.70 -22.64 14.38
CA GLN A 106 25.53 -23.62 13.69
C GLN A 106 25.45 -23.46 12.17
N ASN A 107 24.26 -23.20 11.61
CA ASN A 107 24.10 -22.97 10.18
C ASN A 107 24.89 -21.74 9.73
N PHE A 108 24.76 -20.60 10.44
CA PHE A 108 25.55 -19.41 10.17
C PHE A 108 27.07 -19.70 10.18
N ILE A 109 27.56 -20.49 11.15
CA ILE A 109 28.99 -20.81 11.26
C ILE A 109 29.45 -21.78 10.15
N LYS A 110 28.63 -22.78 9.81
CA LYS A 110 28.88 -23.71 8.71
C LYS A 110 29.01 -23.00 7.38
N ASP A 111 28.25 -21.93 7.16
CA ASP A 111 28.25 -21.24 5.89
C ASP A 111 29.33 -20.14 5.81
N GLU A 112 29.58 -19.41 6.90
CA GLU A 112 30.48 -18.24 6.88
C GLU A 112 31.91 -18.52 7.35
N ILE A 113 32.11 -19.51 8.22
CA ILE A 113 33.37 -19.69 8.95
C ILE A 113 34.09 -20.96 8.52
N ILE A 114 33.40 -22.08 8.52
CA ILE A 114 33.98 -23.39 8.20
C ILE A 114 34.61 -23.44 6.78
N PRO A 115 34.00 -22.84 5.72
CA PRO A 115 34.58 -22.86 4.38
C PRO A 115 35.88 -22.06 4.26
N LEU A 116 36.18 -21.21 5.24
CA LEU A 116 37.44 -20.47 5.33
C LEU A 116 38.56 -21.29 5.99
N ASN A 117 38.32 -22.57 6.32
CA ASN A 117 39.20 -23.43 7.11
C ASN A 117 39.56 -22.85 8.48
N LEU A 118 38.62 -22.12 9.10
CA LEU A 118 38.76 -21.54 10.43
C LEU A 118 37.98 -22.37 11.45
N CYS A 119 38.52 -22.50 12.67
CA CYS A 119 37.79 -23.12 13.78
C CYS A 119 36.92 -22.07 14.49
N ALA A 120 35.75 -22.48 14.97
CA ALA A 120 34.82 -21.63 15.71
C ALA A 120 34.48 -22.24 17.08
N ASP A 121 34.69 -21.50 18.15
CA ASP A 121 34.34 -21.85 19.53
C ASP A 121 33.10 -21.07 19.97
N ILE A 122 32.00 -21.79 20.15
CA ILE A 122 30.66 -21.30 20.46
C ILE A 122 30.41 -21.42 21.95
N CYS A 123 29.92 -20.36 22.56
CA CYS A 123 29.31 -20.37 23.89
C CYS A 123 28.00 -19.58 23.88
N ILE A 124 26.89 -20.19 24.29
CA ILE A 124 25.59 -19.51 24.46
C ILE A 124 25.38 -19.20 25.93
N HIS A 125 25.11 -17.93 26.26
CA HIS A 125 24.80 -17.46 27.60
C HIS A 125 23.36 -17.00 27.65
N ASN A 126 22.68 -17.26 28.77
CA ASN A 126 21.36 -16.70 29.05
C ASN A 126 21.28 -16.30 30.52
N PRO A 127 21.91 -15.17 30.92
CA PRO A 127 21.89 -14.74 32.32
C PRO A 127 20.49 -14.28 32.72
N PRO A 128 20.08 -14.48 33.98
CA PRO A 128 18.80 -13.98 34.46
C PRO A 128 18.82 -12.46 34.55
N VAL A 129 17.63 -11.85 34.56
CA VAL A 129 17.47 -10.45 34.95
C VAL A 129 17.87 -10.31 36.41
N MET A 130 18.63 -9.26 36.71
CA MET A 130 19.16 -9.00 38.05
C MET A 130 18.82 -7.59 38.51
N ASN A 131 18.71 -7.40 39.82
CA ASN A 131 18.68 -6.08 40.45
C ASN A 131 20.08 -5.42 40.46
N ASP A 132 20.17 -4.23 41.07
CA ASP A 132 21.39 -3.44 41.24
C ASP A 132 22.43 -4.13 42.15
N TYR A 133 22.00 -5.04 43.03
CA TYR A 133 22.88 -5.89 43.83
C TYR A 133 23.35 -7.17 43.13
N LYS A 134 23.06 -7.31 41.82
CA LYS A 134 23.39 -8.50 41.01
C LYS A 134 22.73 -9.80 41.51
N GLN A 135 21.55 -9.68 42.12
CA GLN A 135 20.74 -10.83 42.53
C GLN A 135 19.69 -11.10 41.45
N PRO A 136 19.48 -12.36 41.02
CA PRO A 136 18.39 -12.72 40.13
C PRO A 136 17.04 -12.33 40.72
N ILE A 137 16.12 -11.88 39.88
CA ILE A 137 14.77 -11.47 40.30
C ILE A 137 13.69 -12.35 39.67
N ASP A 138 12.55 -12.46 40.35
CA ASP A 138 11.35 -13.10 39.84
C ASP A 138 10.46 -12.12 39.04
N ALA A 139 9.36 -12.64 38.50
CA ALA A 139 8.39 -11.86 37.73
C ALA A 139 7.78 -10.66 38.49
N THR A 140 7.85 -10.64 39.82
CA THR A 140 7.38 -9.53 40.66
C THR A 140 8.49 -8.53 41.00
N GLY A 141 9.72 -8.79 40.54
CA GLY A 141 10.89 -7.96 40.78
C GLY A 141 11.64 -8.27 42.09
N HIS A 142 11.19 -9.26 42.86
CA HIS A 142 11.82 -9.63 44.12
C HIS A 142 13.01 -10.58 43.89
N PRO A 143 14.09 -10.47 44.68
CA PRO A 143 15.22 -11.39 44.58
C PRO A 143 14.80 -12.84 44.80
N THR A 144 15.25 -13.74 43.91
CA THR A 144 14.98 -15.18 44.01
C THR A 144 16.25 -15.99 43.77
N LYS A 145 16.32 -17.16 44.42
CA LYS A 145 17.32 -18.20 44.12
C LYS A 145 16.71 -19.39 43.39
N ASP A 146 15.39 -19.43 43.28
CA ASP A 146 14.65 -20.46 42.57
C ASP A 146 14.76 -20.22 41.07
N LYS A 147 15.44 -21.14 40.36
CA LYS A 147 15.73 -21.00 38.93
C LYS A 147 14.45 -20.91 38.09
N ASP A 148 13.39 -21.59 38.49
CA ASP A 148 12.13 -21.62 37.75
C ASP A 148 11.35 -20.30 37.88
N LYS A 149 11.68 -19.51 38.90
CA LYS A 149 11.12 -18.17 39.10
C LYS A 149 11.97 -17.07 38.48
N MET A 150 13.23 -17.34 38.14
CA MET A 150 14.12 -16.35 37.52
C MET A 150 13.65 -15.98 36.11
N ILE A 151 13.78 -14.70 35.76
CA ILE A 151 13.48 -14.24 34.41
C ILE A 151 14.71 -14.37 33.52
N PHE A 152 14.59 -15.08 32.39
CA PHE A 152 15.62 -15.19 31.36
C PHE A 152 15.13 -14.57 30.06
N ARG A 153 15.84 -13.55 29.55
CA ARG A 153 15.39 -12.77 28.37
C ARG A 153 16.51 -12.29 27.46
N ASN A 154 17.75 -12.75 27.69
CA ASN A 154 18.90 -12.28 26.93
C ASN A 154 19.81 -13.44 26.52
N PRO A 155 19.28 -14.44 25.77
CA PRO A 155 20.13 -15.45 25.18
C PRO A 155 21.02 -14.79 24.12
N HIS A 156 22.33 -14.99 24.26
CA HIS A 156 23.32 -14.45 23.33
C HIS A 156 24.49 -15.42 23.16
N ALA A 157 25.04 -15.46 21.95
CA ALA A 157 26.18 -16.27 21.61
C ALA A 157 27.46 -15.43 21.57
N HIS A 158 28.52 -16.00 22.15
CA HIS A 158 29.89 -15.62 21.88
C HIS A 158 30.51 -16.67 20.96
N VAL A 159 30.92 -16.29 19.77
CA VAL A 159 31.61 -17.17 18.81
C VAL A 159 33.02 -16.66 18.58
N MET A 160 34.02 -17.34 19.15
CA MET A 160 35.43 -17.04 18.92
C MET A 160 35.95 -17.84 17.73
N VAL A 161 36.42 -17.14 16.71
CA VAL A 161 36.95 -17.72 15.48
C VAL A 161 38.46 -17.53 15.42
N THR A 162 39.18 -18.54 14.92
CA THR A 162 40.63 -18.47 14.72
C THR A 162 40.98 -17.43 13.66
N MET A 163 42.20 -16.90 13.71
CA MET A 163 42.66 -15.85 12.78
C MET A 163 43.58 -16.39 11.68
N ARG A 164 43.80 -17.70 11.65
CA ARG A 164 44.60 -18.41 10.67
C ARG A 164 43.78 -19.58 10.12
N PRO A 165 43.68 -19.71 8.80
CA PRO A 165 43.18 -20.94 8.21
C PRO A 165 44.15 -22.10 8.45
N LEU A 166 43.62 -23.30 8.36
CA LEU A 166 44.37 -24.54 8.35
C LEU A 166 44.56 -25.02 6.90
N ASP A 167 45.74 -25.57 6.62
CA ASP A 167 46.00 -26.27 5.36
C ASP A 167 45.36 -27.67 5.37
N GLU A 168 45.46 -28.38 4.25
CA GLU A 168 44.94 -29.76 4.07
C GLU A 168 45.50 -30.78 5.08
N ASN A 169 46.64 -30.48 5.72
CA ASN A 169 47.29 -31.33 6.71
C ASN A 169 47.00 -30.88 8.15
N GLY A 170 46.10 -29.92 8.33
CA GLY A 170 45.74 -29.37 9.64
C GLY A 170 46.81 -28.50 10.28
N LYS A 171 47.72 -27.92 9.49
CA LYS A 171 48.73 -26.96 9.98
C LYS A 171 48.27 -25.52 9.76
N TRP A 172 48.63 -24.64 10.68
CA TRP A 172 48.34 -23.22 10.59
C TRP A 172 49.03 -22.57 9.39
N GLU A 173 48.24 -21.99 8.49
CA GLU A 173 48.77 -21.19 7.40
C GLU A 173 49.35 -19.84 7.89
N LYS A 174 50.14 -19.21 7.02
CA LYS A 174 50.64 -17.85 7.27
C LYS A 174 49.53 -16.83 7.02
N LYS A 175 49.38 -15.87 7.95
CA LYS A 175 48.47 -14.71 7.74
C LYS A 175 48.86 -13.85 6.55
N SER A 176 50.17 -13.72 6.35
CA SER A 176 50.75 -13.15 5.16
C SER A 176 52.11 -13.77 4.90
N GLU A 177 52.53 -13.73 3.65
CA GLU A 177 53.86 -14.12 3.22
C GLU A 177 54.60 -12.96 2.58
N VAL A 178 55.93 -13.06 2.55
CA VAL A 178 56.76 -12.00 1.96
C VAL A 178 56.55 -11.99 0.46
N GLU A 179 56.13 -10.84 -0.06
CA GLU A 179 55.98 -10.61 -1.49
C GLU A 179 57.08 -9.64 -1.94
N TYR A 180 58.00 -10.17 -2.75
CA TYR A 180 59.14 -9.44 -3.28
C TYR A 180 58.73 -8.64 -4.52
N ILE A 181 59.13 -7.37 -4.59
CA ILE A 181 59.02 -6.57 -5.81
C ILE A 181 60.28 -6.84 -6.63
N CYS A 182 60.12 -7.61 -7.70
CA CYS A 182 61.20 -8.02 -8.59
C CYS A 182 61.11 -7.26 -9.91
N LYS A 183 62.24 -7.14 -10.59
CA LYS A 183 62.37 -6.39 -11.84
C LYS A 183 63.11 -7.23 -12.89
N ARG A 184 62.73 -7.06 -14.15
CA ARG A 184 63.39 -7.64 -15.33
C ARG A 184 63.28 -6.64 -16.48
N GLY A 185 64.41 -6.07 -16.91
CA GLY A 185 64.38 -4.90 -17.79
C GLY A 185 63.54 -3.80 -17.15
N ASP A 186 62.62 -3.17 -17.89
CA ASP A 186 61.74 -2.12 -17.35
C ASP A 186 60.46 -2.65 -16.68
N GLU A 187 60.23 -3.97 -16.67
CA GLU A 187 59.05 -4.57 -16.06
C GLU A 187 59.25 -4.83 -14.56
N GLU A 188 58.25 -4.48 -13.73
CA GLU A 188 58.17 -4.89 -12.32
C GLU A 188 57.03 -5.89 -12.11
N LYS A 189 57.31 -6.98 -11.37
CA LYS A 189 56.32 -7.96 -10.93
C LYS A 189 56.52 -8.35 -9.47
N ARG A 190 55.46 -8.86 -8.85
CA ARG A 190 55.42 -9.26 -7.45
C ARG A 190 55.41 -10.77 -7.35
N PHE A 191 56.29 -11.32 -6.52
CA PHE A 191 56.41 -12.76 -6.34
C PHE A 191 56.51 -13.13 -4.87
N THR A 192 55.86 -14.23 -4.48
CA THR A 192 56.19 -14.92 -3.24
C THR A 192 57.56 -15.58 -3.36
N ALA A 193 58.09 -16.12 -2.26
CA ALA A 193 59.35 -16.86 -2.31
C ALA A 193 59.26 -18.08 -3.24
N GLU A 194 58.12 -18.79 -3.25
CA GLU A 194 57.91 -19.97 -4.07
C GLU A 194 57.72 -19.61 -5.54
N GLU A 195 56.91 -18.58 -5.85
CA GLU A 195 56.72 -18.11 -7.22
C GLU A 195 58.03 -17.61 -7.83
N LEU A 196 58.80 -16.83 -7.07
CA LEU A 196 60.10 -16.36 -7.53
C LEU A 196 61.07 -17.51 -7.78
N ASN A 197 60.97 -18.59 -6.99
CA ASN A 197 61.78 -19.78 -7.20
C ASN A 197 61.46 -20.48 -8.53
N LYS A 198 60.20 -20.48 -8.96
CA LYS A 198 59.75 -21.00 -10.26
C LYS A 198 60.19 -20.11 -11.43
N GLU A 199 60.39 -18.81 -11.17
CA GLU A 199 60.78 -17.80 -12.17
C GLU A 199 62.29 -17.50 -12.19
N LYS A 200 63.11 -18.27 -11.47
CA LYS A 200 64.56 -18.01 -11.32
C LYS A 200 65.31 -17.91 -12.64
N ASP A 201 64.95 -18.74 -13.61
CA ASP A 201 65.63 -18.81 -14.90
C ASP A 201 65.07 -17.81 -15.93
N ASN A 202 63.99 -17.10 -15.59
CA ASN A 202 63.30 -16.16 -16.48
C ASN A 202 63.79 -14.71 -16.33
N GLY A 203 64.90 -14.49 -15.62
CA GLY A 203 65.57 -13.20 -15.49
C GLY A 203 64.97 -12.23 -14.47
N TRP A 204 64.10 -12.70 -13.56
CA TRP A 204 63.51 -11.87 -12.51
C TRP A 204 64.43 -11.74 -11.30
N GLU A 205 64.77 -10.50 -10.95
CA GLU A 205 65.67 -10.21 -9.83
C GLU A 205 64.98 -9.39 -8.73
N LYS A 206 65.30 -9.72 -7.47
CA LYS A 206 64.89 -8.90 -6.32
C LYS A 206 65.57 -7.54 -6.39
N GLN A 207 64.83 -6.49 -6.06
CA GLN A 207 65.41 -5.15 -5.93
C GLN A 207 65.97 -4.91 -4.52
N TYR A 208 67.06 -4.17 -4.43
CA TYR A 208 67.71 -3.74 -3.19
C TYR A 208 67.99 -2.25 -3.22
N LYS A 209 68.26 -1.67 -2.05
CA LYS A 209 68.51 -0.24 -1.93
C LYS A 209 70.00 0.05 -2.15
N TYR A 210 70.31 0.88 -3.15
CA TYR A 210 71.65 1.36 -3.52
C TYR A 210 71.75 2.87 -3.29
N VAL A 211 72.96 3.39 -3.08
CA VAL A 211 73.21 4.84 -3.03
C VAL A 211 73.70 5.30 -4.38
N ASN A 212 73.03 6.30 -4.96
CA ASN A 212 73.43 6.99 -6.18
C ASN A 212 73.62 8.48 -5.85
N GLY A 213 74.86 8.89 -5.59
CA GLY A 213 75.15 10.24 -5.09
C GLY A 213 74.47 10.52 -3.74
N LYS A 214 73.53 11.48 -3.72
CA LYS A 214 72.75 11.83 -2.51
C LYS A 214 71.44 11.05 -2.36
N GLU A 215 71.03 10.31 -3.39
CA GLU A 215 69.75 9.62 -3.42
C GLU A 215 69.89 8.12 -3.15
N LYS A 216 68.79 7.49 -2.73
CA LYS A 216 68.72 6.03 -2.58
C LYS A 216 67.73 5.46 -3.57
N VAL A 217 68.23 4.63 -4.48
CA VAL A 217 67.46 4.02 -5.56
C VAL A 217 67.26 2.53 -5.32
N TRP A 218 66.16 1.97 -5.86
CA TRP A 218 65.91 0.53 -5.85
C TRP A 218 66.38 -0.06 -7.18
N LEU A 219 67.34 -1.00 -7.12
CA LEU A 219 67.93 -1.63 -8.29
C LEU A 219 68.05 -3.14 -8.05
N THR A 220 68.01 -3.91 -9.13
CA THR A 220 68.42 -5.32 -9.11
C THR A 220 69.92 -5.44 -8.82
N LYS A 221 70.40 -6.67 -8.56
CA LYS A 221 71.82 -6.88 -8.31
C LYS A 221 72.61 -6.54 -9.58
N SER A 222 72.15 -7.03 -10.73
CA SER A 222 72.79 -6.79 -12.03
C SER A 222 72.83 -5.30 -12.40
N GLU A 223 71.73 -4.55 -12.19
CA GLU A 223 71.71 -3.10 -12.44
C GLU A 223 72.66 -2.32 -11.51
N GLY A 224 72.70 -2.68 -10.22
CA GLY A 224 73.59 -2.05 -9.26
C GLY A 224 75.06 -2.28 -9.59
N GLU A 225 75.43 -3.50 -10.00
CA GLU A 225 76.79 -3.85 -10.43
C GLU A 225 77.17 -3.13 -11.73
N ALA A 226 76.26 -3.06 -12.72
CA ALA A 226 76.49 -2.34 -13.97
C ALA A 226 76.72 -0.83 -13.77
N LEU A 227 76.09 -0.24 -12.74
CA LEU A 227 76.24 1.17 -12.39
C LEU A 227 77.40 1.44 -11.39
N GLY A 228 78.10 0.40 -10.93
CA GLY A 228 79.18 0.54 -9.93
C GLY A 228 78.71 1.08 -8.58
N LEU A 229 77.43 0.86 -8.22
CA LEU A 229 76.85 1.38 -6.99
C LEU A 229 76.94 0.40 -5.84
N GLU A 230 77.16 0.90 -4.63
CA GLU A 230 77.17 0.07 -3.42
C GLU A 230 75.77 -0.12 -2.83
N ARG A 231 75.47 -1.38 -2.46
CA ARG A 231 74.22 -1.76 -1.79
C ARG A 231 74.28 -1.37 -0.32
N VAL A 232 73.30 -0.58 0.13
CA VAL A 232 73.22 -0.10 1.52
C VAL A 232 72.28 -0.87 2.42
N ASN A 233 71.45 -1.77 1.86
CA ASN A 233 70.57 -2.62 2.66
C ASN A 233 70.48 -4.04 2.11
N ARG A 234 70.63 -5.03 3.00
CA ARG A 234 70.48 -6.46 2.65
C ARG A 234 69.02 -6.88 2.47
N SER A 235 68.06 -6.15 3.01
CA SER A 235 66.64 -6.44 2.85
C SER A 235 66.16 -6.06 1.44
N PRO A 236 65.54 -7.01 0.70
CA PRO A 236 64.96 -6.71 -0.60
C PRO A 236 63.74 -5.80 -0.47
N ARG A 237 63.37 -5.14 -1.57
CA ARG A 237 62.13 -4.40 -1.70
C ARG A 237 60.95 -5.38 -1.64
N THR A 238 60.00 -5.11 -0.76
CA THR A 238 58.81 -5.96 -0.58
C THR A 238 57.54 -5.13 -0.51
N THR A 239 56.40 -5.76 -0.81
CA THR A 239 55.08 -5.16 -0.55
C THR A 239 54.90 -4.95 0.95
N LYS A 240 54.47 -3.76 1.36
CA LYS A 240 54.17 -3.45 2.77
C LYS A 240 53.06 -4.39 3.27
N GLY A 241 53.35 -5.17 4.31
CA GLY A 241 52.42 -6.17 4.86
C GLY A 241 52.51 -7.55 4.19
N GLY A 242 53.24 -7.67 3.09
CA GLY A 242 53.32 -8.89 2.30
C GLY A 242 52.03 -9.20 1.52
N ARG A 243 51.99 -10.38 0.91
CA ARG A 243 50.76 -10.93 0.32
C ARG A 243 49.93 -11.56 1.44
N ILE A 244 48.73 -11.05 1.66
CA ILE A 244 47.83 -11.52 2.72
C ILE A 244 47.12 -12.77 2.22
N ASN A 245 46.99 -13.79 3.09
CA ASN A 245 46.20 -14.97 2.78
C ASN A 245 44.73 -14.57 2.49
N PRO A 246 44.10 -15.08 1.41
CA PRO A 246 42.75 -14.66 1.02
C PRO A 246 41.69 -14.83 2.12
N ASN A 247 41.69 -15.95 2.86
CA ASN A 247 40.75 -16.20 3.95
C ASN A 247 41.00 -15.25 5.12
N VAL A 248 42.28 -14.97 5.42
CA VAL A 248 42.66 -13.95 6.41
C VAL A 248 42.25 -12.56 5.95
N SER A 249 42.33 -12.25 4.66
CA SER A 249 41.83 -10.99 4.10
C SER A 249 40.31 -10.89 4.26
N TYR A 250 39.58 -11.93 3.87
CA TYR A 250 38.13 -12.03 3.95
C TYR A 250 37.64 -11.80 5.38
N ILE A 251 38.09 -12.60 6.34
CA ILE A 251 37.65 -12.49 7.74
C ILE A 251 38.07 -11.16 8.38
N ASN A 252 38.98 -10.38 7.76
CA ASN A 252 39.45 -9.10 8.29
C ASN A 252 38.91 -7.87 7.59
N ASP A 253 38.20 -8.04 6.50
CA ASP A 253 37.55 -6.95 5.79
C ASP A 253 36.35 -6.44 6.60
N ARG A 254 36.29 -5.12 6.78
CA ARG A 254 35.20 -4.47 7.51
C ARG A 254 33.89 -4.49 6.73
N ALA A 255 33.95 -4.54 5.40
CA ALA A 255 32.75 -4.60 4.56
C ALA A 255 31.94 -5.89 4.81
N ARG A 256 32.61 -6.99 5.17
CA ARG A 256 31.97 -8.28 5.47
C ARG A 256 31.02 -8.24 6.66
N VAL A 257 31.16 -7.25 7.56
CA VAL A 257 30.22 -7.09 8.68
C VAL A 257 28.79 -6.92 8.18
N PHE A 258 28.56 -6.24 7.05
CA PHE A 258 27.22 -6.08 6.50
C PHE A 258 26.69 -7.39 5.90
N GLU A 259 27.55 -8.16 5.25
CA GLU A 259 27.21 -9.47 4.69
C GLU A 259 26.87 -10.47 5.79
N TRP A 260 27.69 -10.59 6.83
CA TRP A 260 27.43 -11.46 7.97
C TRP A 260 26.15 -11.09 8.71
N ARG A 261 25.89 -9.79 8.89
CA ARG A 261 24.66 -9.30 9.52
C ARG A 261 23.42 -9.64 8.69
N LYS A 262 23.51 -9.47 7.37
CA LYS A 262 22.44 -9.83 6.44
C LYS A 262 22.22 -11.35 6.42
N HIS A 263 23.29 -12.14 6.42
CA HIS A 263 23.17 -13.59 6.44
C HIS A 263 22.56 -14.07 7.76
N TRP A 264 22.98 -13.52 8.89
CA TRP A 264 22.34 -13.80 10.19
C TRP A 264 20.84 -13.50 10.19
N GLU A 265 20.44 -12.37 9.60
CA GLU A 265 19.01 -12.07 9.39
C GLU A 265 18.31 -13.16 8.60
N ILE A 266 18.88 -13.58 7.46
CA ILE A 266 18.29 -14.59 6.58
C ILE A 266 18.10 -15.91 7.33
N VAL A 267 19.16 -16.43 7.96
CA VAL A 267 19.11 -17.72 8.67
C VAL A 267 18.03 -17.73 9.77
N VAL A 268 17.91 -16.65 10.53
CA VAL A 268 16.90 -16.54 11.59
C VAL A 268 15.48 -16.36 11.02
N ASN A 269 15.31 -15.48 10.03
CA ASN A 269 13.98 -15.23 9.44
C ASN A 269 13.46 -16.45 8.67
N ASP A 270 14.33 -17.21 8.03
CA ASP A 270 13.97 -18.48 7.40
C ASP A 270 13.48 -19.48 8.45
N LYS A 271 14.12 -19.52 9.64
CA LYS A 271 13.64 -20.36 10.75
C LYS A 271 12.29 -19.90 11.29
N PHE A 272 12.08 -18.59 11.45
CA PHE A 272 10.76 -18.06 11.85
C PHE A 272 9.67 -18.45 10.84
N LYS A 273 9.97 -18.36 9.55
CA LYS A 273 9.06 -18.75 8.48
C LYS A 273 8.76 -20.24 8.47
N GLU A 274 9.78 -21.09 8.67
CA GLU A 274 9.61 -22.55 8.83
C GLU A 274 8.66 -22.89 9.98
N LEU A 275 8.76 -22.14 11.09
CA LEU A 275 7.91 -22.30 12.26
C LEU A 275 6.54 -21.61 12.15
N GLY A 276 6.26 -20.92 11.04
CA GLY A 276 5.00 -20.18 10.84
C GLY A 276 4.82 -18.98 11.76
N LEU A 277 5.90 -18.40 12.29
CA LEU A 277 5.85 -17.25 13.18
C LEU A 277 5.79 -15.95 12.37
N ASP A 278 4.79 -15.11 12.64
CA ASP A 278 4.65 -13.77 12.03
C ASP A 278 5.55 -12.74 12.73
N ILE A 279 6.85 -13.03 12.76
CA ILE A 279 7.90 -12.19 13.33
C ILE A 279 9.13 -12.22 12.43
N SER A 280 9.91 -11.15 12.50
CA SER A 280 11.18 -11.03 11.78
C SER A 280 12.17 -10.17 12.56
N ILE A 281 13.45 -10.35 12.24
CA ILE A 281 14.54 -9.42 12.54
C ILE A 281 14.96 -8.68 11.27
N ASP A 282 15.53 -7.49 11.42
CA ASP A 282 16.11 -6.72 10.30
C ASP A 282 17.47 -6.15 10.75
N HIS A 283 18.50 -6.43 9.96
CA HIS A 283 19.87 -6.02 10.25
C HIS A 283 20.15 -4.54 10.00
N ARG A 284 19.29 -3.89 9.21
CA ARG A 284 19.44 -2.50 8.78
C ARG A 284 18.98 -1.53 9.86
N SER A 285 19.47 -0.29 9.81
CA SER A 285 18.96 0.77 10.67
C SER A 285 17.51 1.13 10.33
N PHE A 286 16.77 1.77 11.24
CA PHE A 286 15.42 2.29 10.93
C PHE A 286 15.45 3.19 9.69
N LYS A 287 16.44 4.08 9.59
CA LYS A 287 16.62 4.94 8.41
C LYS A 287 16.74 4.13 7.11
N ASP A 288 17.54 3.08 7.10
CA ASP A 288 17.75 2.22 5.92
C ASP A 288 16.53 1.33 5.60
N GLN A 289 15.61 1.17 6.55
CA GLN A 289 14.30 0.56 6.35
C GLN A 289 13.26 1.56 5.80
N GLY A 290 13.59 2.85 5.67
CA GLY A 290 12.63 3.90 5.31
C GLY A 290 11.67 4.26 6.46
N ARG A 291 12.09 4.00 7.70
CA ARG A 291 11.35 4.23 8.93
C ARG A 291 11.79 5.53 9.59
N ASP A 292 10.82 6.28 10.11
CA ASP A 292 11.05 7.57 10.77
C ASP A 292 11.36 7.42 12.26
N GLU A 293 11.24 6.20 12.79
CA GLU A 293 11.54 5.90 14.17
C GLU A 293 13.00 6.23 14.54
N LEU A 294 13.17 6.81 15.73
CA LEU A 294 14.47 7.14 16.29
C LEU A 294 15.07 5.90 16.99
N PRO A 295 16.36 5.60 16.77
CA PRO A 295 17.03 4.51 17.48
C PRO A 295 17.27 4.89 18.96
N SER A 296 17.24 3.90 19.84
CA SER A 296 17.63 4.10 21.24
C SER A 296 19.16 4.23 21.38
N TYR A 297 19.58 4.92 22.43
CA TYR A 297 20.97 5.02 22.84
C TYR A 297 21.38 3.81 23.69
N HIS A 298 22.60 3.33 23.47
CA HIS A 298 23.15 2.22 24.25
C HIS A 298 23.37 2.63 25.72
N MET A 299 22.72 1.90 26.63
CA MET A 299 22.93 2.06 28.06
C MET A 299 24.16 1.27 28.50
N GLY A 300 25.19 1.98 28.95
CA GLY A 300 26.38 1.37 29.54
C GLY A 300 26.09 0.78 30.93
N PRO A 301 27.04 0.00 31.50
CA PRO A 301 26.83 -0.73 32.76
C PRO A 301 26.40 0.15 33.95
N GLN A 302 26.94 1.37 34.03
CA GLN A 302 26.60 2.34 35.08
C GLN A 302 25.14 2.80 34.97
N ALA A 303 24.71 3.21 33.77
CA ALA A 303 23.33 3.61 33.51
C ALA A 303 22.35 2.45 33.75
N THR A 304 22.69 1.24 33.29
CA THR A 304 21.89 0.03 33.57
C THR A 304 21.76 -0.24 35.07
N ASN A 305 22.81 -0.03 35.86
CA ASN A 305 22.74 -0.23 37.30
C ASN A 305 21.89 0.84 38.01
N ILE A 306 21.92 2.08 37.53
CA ILE A 306 21.03 3.15 38.00
C ILE A 306 19.57 2.78 37.76
N GLU A 307 19.22 2.30 36.56
CA GLU A 307 17.83 1.89 36.28
C GLU A 307 17.38 0.69 37.11
N ARG A 308 18.26 -0.32 37.31
CA ARG A 308 17.92 -1.45 38.20
C ARG A 308 17.67 -1.01 39.62
N ARG A 309 18.42 -0.01 40.10
CA ARG A 309 18.22 0.59 41.40
C ARG A 309 16.89 1.35 41.45
N ALA A 310 16.58 2.12 40.40
CA ALA A 310 15.30 2.81 40.27
C ALA A 310 14.13 1.82 40.33
N GLU A 311 14.16 0.75 39.55
CA GLU A 311 13.14 -0.32 39.56
C GLU A 311 12.95 -0.92 40.96
N ARG A 312 14.05 -1.21 41.67
CA ARG A 312 14.00 -1.72 43.05
C ARG A 312 13.41 -0.70 44.02
N GLU A 313 13.86 0.55 43.98
CA GLU A 313 13.37 1.61 44.88
C GLU A 313 11.86 1.87 44.67
N LEU A 314 11.38 1.80 43.43
CA LEU A 314 9.94 1.83 43.10
C LEU A 314 9.19 0.68 43.79
N LEU A 315 9.71 -0.55 43.68
CA LEU A 315 9.10 -1.73 44.30
C LEU A 315 9.09 -1.65 45.83
N GLU A 316 10.09 -1.01 46.44
CA GLU A 316 10.16 -0.74 47.88
C GLU A 316 9.20 0.37 48.34
N GLY A 317 8.41 0.95 47.41
CA GLY A 317 7.39 1.96 47.71
C GLY A 317 7.94 3.38 47.81
N LYS A 318 9.15 3.63 47.30
CA LYS A 318 9.70 4.99 47.22
C LYS A 318 8.91 5.81 46.19
N ASP A 319 8.66 7.07 46.52
CA ASP A 319 7.94 8.00 45.65
C ASP A 319 8.70 8.24 44.33
N GLU A 320 8.00 8.18 43.19
CA GLU A 320 8.59 8.29 41.84
C GLU A 320 9.36 9.61 41.66
N THR A 321 8.93 10.70 42.32
CA THR A 321 9.62 12.01 42.24
C THR A 321 11.00 12.02 42.90
N GLN A 322 11.29 11.03 43.74
CA GLN A 322 12.56 10.87 44.46
C GLN A 322 13.49 9.84 43.81
N ILE A 323 13.09 9.24 42.70
CA ILE A 323 13.83 8.18 42.03
C ILE A 323 14.76 8.78 40.97
N VAL A 324 16.02 8.36 41.04
CA VAL A 324 17.04 8.83 40.12
C VAL A 324 17.10 7.89 38.93
N HIS A 325 16.82 8.43 37.76
CA HIS A 325 17.05 7.78 36.48
C HIS A 325 18.30 8.34 35.82
N SER A 326 18.93 7.53 34.99
CA SER A 326 20.01 7.95 34.10
C SER A 326 19.45 8.77 32.93
N ASP A 327 20.18 9.80 32.51
CA ASP A 327 19.78 10.65 31.38
C ASP A 327 19.50 9.82 30.12
N ILE A 328 20.31 8.79 29.86
CA ILE A 328 20.15 7.90 28.70
C ILE A 328 18.83 7.12 28.77
N ALA A 329 18.42 6.65 29.96
CA ALA A 329 17.15 5.95 30.11
C ALA A 329 15.96 6.87 29.91
N LEU A 330 16.02 8.11 30.43
CA LEU A 330 15.00 9.14 30.21
C LEU A 330 14.87 9.48 28.72
N ILE A 331 15.99 9.67 28.03
CA ILE A 331 16.01 9.90 26.58
C ILE A 331 15.40 8.69 25.83
N ASN A 332 15.77 7.47 26.19
CA ASN A 332 15.21 6.26 25.57
C ASN A 332 13.71 6.09 25.83
N LYS A 333 13.22 6.50 27.00
CA LYS A 333 11.78 6.54 27.31
C LYS A 333 11.05 7.52 26.39
N GLN A 334 11.58 8.74 26.25
CA GLN A 334 11.04 9.75 25.32
C GLN A 334 11.07 9.26 23.85
N ILE A 335 12.16 8.64 23.41
CA ILE A 335 12.28 8.05 22.07
C ILE A 335 11.21 6.98 21.86
N LYS A 336 10.96 6.12 22.85
CA LYS A 336 9.94 5.08 22.76
C LYS A 336 8.54 5.68 22.63
N GLU A 337 8.23 6.72 23.39
CA GLU A 337 6.96 7.45 23.32
C GLU A 337 6.80 8.15 21.96
N HIS A 338 7.84 8.81 21.48
CA HIS A 338 7.87 9.43 20.15
C HIS A 338 7.64 8.40 19.04
N ASN A 339 8.35 7.26 19.06
CA ASN A 339 8.19 6.21 18.07
C ASN A 339 6.77 5.62 18.10
N LYS A 340 6.18 5.45 19.28
CA LYS A 340 4.77 5.02 19.40
C LYS A 340 3.84 6.02 18.72
N PHE A 341 4.02 7.32 18.98
CA PHE A 341 3.23 8.37 18.35
C PHE A 341 3.39 8.37 16.82
N VAL A 342 4.61 8.26 16.30
CA VAL A 342 4.88 8.20 14.85
C VAL A 342 4.16 7.02 14.19
N VAL A 343 4.21 5.84 14.80
CA VAL A 343 3.52 4.65 14.28
C VAL A 343 2.00 4.83 14.28
N GLU A 344 1.42 5.36 15.36
CA GLU A 344 -0.02 5.64 15.46
C GLU A 344 -0.48 6.71 14.46
N LEU A 345 0.34 7.75 14.25
CA LEU A 345 0.09 8.80 13.26
C LEU A 345 0.10 8.24 11.85
N ARG A 346 1.08 7.40 11.49
CA ARG A 346 1.15 6.74 10.17
C ARG A 346 -0.09 5.88 9.91
N LYS A 347 -0.50 5.05 10.88
CA LYS A 347 -1.74 4.26 10.77
C LYS A 347 -2.97 5.14 10.56
N SER A 348 -3.05 6.26 11.28
CA SER A 348 -4.16 7.21 11.15
C SER A 348 -4.19 7.87 9.77
N ILE A 349 -3.03 8.31 9.25
CA ILE A 349 -2.91 8.88 7.90
C ILE A 349 -3.32 7.85 6.85
N GLU A 350 -2.86 6.60 6.96
CA GLU A 350 -3.18 5.53 6.03
C GLU A 350 -4.69 5.20 6.03
N TYR A 351 -5.29 5.11 7.22
CA TYR A 351 -6.73 4.97 7.38
C TYR A 351 -7.50 6.13 6.75
N LEU A 352 -7.14 7.38 7.07
CA LEU A 352 -7.81 8.57 6.54
C LEU A 352 -7.65 8.67 5.02
N THR A 353 -6.48 8.33 4.48
CA THR A 353 -6.23 8.32 3.03
C THR A 353 -7.13 7.29 2.34
N LYS A 354 -7.24 6.09 2.91
CA LYS A 354 -8.14 5.06 2.39
C LYS A 354 -9.61 5.49 2.48
N ALA A 355 -10.04 6.01 3.63
CA ALA A 355 -11.40 6.48 3.84
C ALA A 355 -11.77 7.62 2.89
N ALA A 356 -10.86 8.57 2.66
CA ALA A 356 -11.04 9.64 1.68
C ALA A 356 -11.17 9.07 0.27
N LYS A 357 -10.29 8.14 -0.14
CA LYS A 357 -10.37 7.49 -1.45
C LYS A 357 -11.69 6.73 -1.64
N ASP A 358 -12.11 5.96 -0.64
CA ASP A 358 -13.35 5.19 -0.67
C ASP A 358 -14.58 6.11 -0.74
N HIS A 359 -14.55 7.23 -0.01
CA HIS A 359 -15.60 8.26 -0.08
C HIS A 359 -15.68 8.87 -1.47
N LEU A 360 -14.56 9.32 -2.05
CA LEU A 360 -14.50 9.89 -3.39
C LEU A 360 -14.98 8.89 -4.46
N ASP A 361 -14.53 7.63 -4.40
CA ASP A 361 -14.96 6.58 -5.32
C ASP A 361 -16.47 6.29 -5.20
N ASN A 362 -17.05 6.39 -4.00
CA ASN A 362 -18.49 6.22 -3.78
C ASN A 362 -19.31 7.42 -4.27
N THR A 363 -18.82 8.64 -4.06
CA THR A 363 -19.46 9.85 -4.56
C THR A 363 -19.48 9.86 -6.10
N LEU A 364 -18.36 9.50 -6.75
CA LEU A 364 -18.30 9.35 -8.21
C LEU A 364 -19.29 8.30 -8.73
N ARG A 365 -19.41 7.15 -8.07
CA ARG A 365 -20.42 6.12 -8.43
C ARG A 365 -21.86 6.63 -8.33
N LYS A 366 -22.18 7.41 -7.29
CA LYS A 366 -23.51 8.01 -7.12
C LYS A 366 -23.78 9.04 -8.22
N MET A 367 -22.83 9.91 -8.51
CA MET A 367 -22.93 10.88 -9.61
C MET A 367 -23.18 10.18 -10.95
N GLN A 368 -22.45 9.10 -11.24
CA GLN A 368 -22.67 8.35 -12.47
C GLN A 368 -24.01 7.62 -12.52
N SER A 369 -24.48 7.10 -11.38
CA SER A 369 -25.84 6.57 -11.28
C SER A 369 -26.90 7.64 -11.58
N ILE A 370 -26.73 8.85 -11.05
CA ILE A 370 -27.64 9.98 -11.30
C ILE A 370 -27.58 10.40 -12.77
N ARG A 371 -26.39 10.57 -13.34
CA ARG A 371 -26.19 10.93 -14.75
C ARG A 371 -26.91 9.94 -15.67
N VAL A 372 -26.73 8.65 -15.43
CA VAL A 372 -27.40 7.61 -16.22
C VAL A 372 -28.91 7.60 -16.00
N GLN A 373 -29.41 7.86 -14.79
CA GLN A 373 -30.86 8.05 -14.58
C GLN A 373 -31.39 9.25 -15.38
N LEU A 374 -30.68 10.38 -15.40
CA LEU A 374 -31.04 11.55 -16.20
C LEU A 374 -31.07 11.23 -17.70
N ILE A 375 -30.08 10.49 -18.22
CA ILE A 375 -30.06 10.05 -19.62
C ILE A 375 -31.27 9.18 -19.94
N GLY A 376 -31.55 8.19 -19.09
CA GLY A 376 -32.72 7.32 -19.23
C GLY A 376 -34.03 8.09 -19.21
N ASN A 377 -34.20 8.99 -18.24
CA ASN A 377 -35.38 9.84 -18.10
C ASN A 377 -35.58 10.74 -19.32
N THR A 378 -34.52 11.34 -19.86
CA THR A 378 -34.58 12.16 -21.08
C THR A 378 -35.00 11.31 -22.28
N TYR A 379 -34.43 10.12 -22.46
CA TYR A 379 -34.82 9.20 -23.52
C TYR A 379 -36.30 8.80 -23.42
N GLU A 380 -36.77 8.46 -22.21
CA GLU A 380 -38.16 8.06 -21.97
C GLU A 380 -39.14 9.22 -22.19
N SER A 381 -38.80 10.41 -21.68
CA SER A 381 -39.57 11.64 -21.90
C SER A 381 -39.71 11.95 -23.39
N ASP A 382 -38.63 11.88 -24.17
CA ASP A 382 -38.65 12.10 -25.62
C ASP A 382 -39.51 11.07 -26.36
N ALA A 383 -39.48 9.79 -25.93
CA ALA A 383 -40.33 8.75 -26.49
C ALA A 383 -41.82 9.02 -26.16
N MET A 384 -42.12 9.42 -24.93
CA MET A 384 -43.47 9.75 -24.48
C MET A 384 -44.01 11.01 -25.15
N SER A 385 -43.20 12.05 -25.34
CA SER A 385 -43.60 13.29 -26.02
C SER A 385 -44.07 13.03 -27.46
N VAL A 386 -43.41 12.12 -28.18
CA VAL A 386 -43.86 11.72 -29.54
C VAL A 386 -45.25 11.08 -29.50
N LEU A 387 -45.52 10.20 -28.53
CA LEU A 387 -46.84 9.58 -28.35
C LEU A 387 -47.89 10.60 -27.92
N PHE A 388 -47.54 11.49 -26.99
CA PHE A 388 -48.38 12.56 -26.51
C PHE A 388 -48.82 13.49 -27.63
N HIS A 389 -47.91 13.91 -28.52
CA HIS A 389 -48.25 14.73 -29.68
C HIS A 389 -49.22 14.00 -30.62
N LYS A 390 -48.94 12.74 -30.98
CA LYS A 390 -49.85 11.94 -31.84
C LYS A 390 -51.25 11.80 -31.24
N LEU A 391 -51.33 11.61 -29.93
CA LEU A 391 -52.59 11.48 -29.22
C LEU A 391 -53.34 12.82 -29.19
N SER A 392 -52.62 13.91 -28.93
CA SER A 392 -53.15 15.28 -28.93
C SER A 392 -53.72 15.67 -30.30
N ASP A 393 -52.99 15.38 -31.38
CA ASP A 393 -53.39 15.65 -32.76
C ASP A 393 -54.68 14.93 -33.14
N ALA A 394 -54.94 13.75 -32.57
CA ALA A 394 -56.16 13.01 -32.81
C ALA A 394 -57.31 13.38 -31.85
N LEU A 395 -56.99 13.79 -30.62
CA LEU A 395 -57.97 14.09 -29.57
C LEU A 395 -58.58 15.49 -29.73
N ILE A 396 -57.76 16.51 -29.95
CA ILE A 396 -58.19 17.92 -29.99
C ILE A 396 -59.26 18.15 -31.08
N PRO A 397 -59.08 17.68 -32.33
CA PRO A 397 -60.10 17.89 -33.38
C PRO A 397 -61.43 17.21 -33.03
N ASN A 398 -61.39 15.97 -32.53
CA ASN A 398 -62.58 15.23 -32.15
C ASN A 398 -63.33 15.87 -30.97
N ARG A 399 -62.60 16.39 -29.99
CA ARG A 399 -63.17 17.15 -28.86
C ARG A 399 -63.86 18.43 -29.34
N ASN A 400 -63.22 19.18 -30.23
CA ASN A 400 -63.78 20.40 -30.83
C ASN A 400 -65.02 20.07 -31.67
N LYS A 401 -64.96 19.03 -32.49
CA LYS A 401 -66.06 18.49 -33.30
C LYS A 401 -67.28 18.16 -32.43
N LEU A 402 -67.09 17.39 -31.35
CA LEU A 402 -68.16 17.01 -30.43
C LEU A 402 -68.75 18.21 -29.68
N SER A 403 -67.90 19.18 -29.29
CA SER A 403 -68.35 20.40 -28.61
C SER A 403 -69.23 21.27 -29.50
N LEU A 404 -68.82 21.49 -30.75
CA LEU A 404 -69.60 22.26 -31.72
C LEU A 404 -70.91 21.57 -32.08
N TYR A 405 -70.88 20.26 -32.32
CA TYR A 405 -72.09 19.46 -32.56
C TYR A 405 -73.10 19.60 -31.40
N LYS A 406 -72.64 19.46 -30.14
CA LYS A 406 -73.50 19.62 -28.96
C LYS A 406 -74.15 21.01 -28.92
N LYS A 407 -73.38 22.07 -29.20
CA LYS A 407 -73.87 23.45 -29.18
C LYS A 407 -74.92 23.72 -30.27
N GLU A 408 -74.69 23.27 -31.50
CA GLU A 408 -75.65 23.42 -32.61
C GLU A 408 -76.91 22.57 -32.37
N LEU A 409 -76.76 21.34 -31.88
CA LEU A 409 -77.88 20.45 -31.51
C LEU A 409 -78.74 21.05 -30.40
N GLU A 410 -78.13 21.61 -29.37
CA GLU A 410 -78.83 22.26 -28.27
C GLU A 410 -79.57 23.52 -28.74
N HIS A 411 -78.94 24.32 -29.61
CA HIS A 411 -79.58 25.49 -30.20
C HIS A 411 -80.84 25.13 -30.99
N ASN A 412 -80.73 24.16 -31.91
CA ASN A 412 -81.86 23.69 -32.71
C ASN A 412 -82.98 23.09 -31.84
N ARG A 413 -82.64 22.29 -30.82
CA ARG A 413 -83.60 21.77 -29.84
C ARG A 413 -84.32 22.87 -29.08
N ASN A 414 -83.60 23.89 -28.63
CA ASN A 414 -84.18 25.03 -27.92
C ASN A 414 -85.12 25.86 -28.80
N GLN A 415 -84.79 26.03 -30.09
CA GLN A 415 -85.69 26.68 -31.04
C GLN A 415 -86.97 25.87 -31.23
N ASN A 416 -86.86 24.56 -31.49
CA ASN A 416 -88.01 23.68 -31.63
C ASN A 416 -88.89 23.67 -30.38
N GLN A 417 -88.30 23.62 -29.17
CA GLN A 417 -89.05 23.68 -27.92
C GLN A 417 -89.88 24.98 -27.80
N LYS A 418 -89.33 26.12 -28.19
CA LYS A 418 -90.06 27.40 -28.20
C LYS A 418 -91.22 27.37 -29.19
N LEU A 419 -91.00 26.83 -30.40
CA LEU A 419 -92.04 26.70 -31.42
C LEU A 419 -93.17 25.76 -30.95
N TYR A 420 -92.83 24.61 -30.35
CA TYR A 420 -93.83 23.70 -29.76
C TYR A 420 -94.67 24.39 -28.68
N ALA A 421 -94.04 25.13 -27.76
CA ALA A 421 -94.75 25.87 -26.72
C ALA A 421 -95.64 27.00 -27.30
N GLU A 422 -95.20 27.68 -28.36
CA GLU A 422 -96.03 28.68 -29.03
C GLU A 422 -97.21 28.04 -29.78
N ILE A 423 -97.01 26.91 -30.45
CA ILE A 423 -98.08 26.12 -31.06
C ILE A 423 -99.12 25.71 -30.01
N GLU A 424 -98.68 25.16 -28.88
CA GLU A 424 -99.58 24.76 -27.79
C GLU A 424 -100.41 25.95 -27.28
N LYS A 425 -99.77 27.11 -27.07
CA LYS A 425 -100.46 28.35 -26.69
C LYS A 425 -101.48 28.80 -27.74
N MET A 426 -101.13 28.70 -29.03
CA MET A 426 -102.02 29.05 -30.13
C MET A 426 -103.18 28.06 -30.28
N GLN A 427 -102.94 26.76 -30.06
CA GLN A 427 -103.97 25.73 -30.03
C GLN A 427 -104.96 25.97 -28.88
N ASN A 428 -104.46 26.28 -27.68
CA ASN A 428 -105.29 26.64 -26.53
C ASN A 428 -106.13 27.91 -26.80
N ASN A 429 -105.56 28.92 -27.44
CA ASN A 429 -106.29 30.14 -27.86
C ASN A 429 -107.32 29.84 -28.96
N LEU A 430 -107.02 28.94 -29.90
CA LEU A 430 -107.97 28.51 -30.92
C LEU A 430 -109.17 27.78 -30.30
N ASN A 431 -108.94 26.98 -29.25
CA ASN A 431 -109.97 26.24 -28.54
C ASN A 431 -110.89 27.15 -27.71
N SER A 432 -110.43 28.31 -27.27
CA SER A 432 -111.23 29.27 -26.48
C SER A 432 -112.07 30.26 -27.30
N ILE A 433 -111.90 30.31 -28.64
CA ILE A 433 -112.63 31.21 -29.53
C ILE A 433 -113.87 30.52 -30.12
N THR A 434 -115.04 31.16 -30.01
CA THR A 434 -116.33 30.68 -30.57
C THR A 434 -116.25 30.37 -32.06
N ILE A 435 -116.88 29.26 -32.48
CA ILE A 435 -116.83 28.70 -33.84
C ILE A 435 -117.32 29.70 -34.92
N LEU A 436 -118.24 30.61 -34.56
CA LEU A 436 -118.81 31.62 -35.46
C LEU A 436 -117.81 32.74 -35.85
N ASN A 437 -116.71 32.93 -35.13
CA ASN A 437 -115.71 33.96 -35.42
C ASN A 437 -114.61 33.42 -36.36
N LEU A 438 -115.03 33.11 -37.59
CA LEU A 438 -114.22 32.42 -38.62
C LEU A 438 -112.92 33.15 -38.96
N ASN A 439 -112.95 34.49 -39.07
CA ASN A 439 -111.77 35.28 -39.43
C ASN A 439 -110.65 35.17 -38.38
N LYS A 440 -110.99 35.22 -37.08
CA LYS A 440 -110.02 35.11 -35.99
C LYS A 440 -109.47 33.68 -35.86
N ARG A 441 -110.33 32.67 -36.03
CA ARG A 441 -109.92 31.25 -36.04
C ARG A 441 -108.99 30.93 -37.21
N ASN A 442 -109.30 31.40 -38.43
CA ASN A 442 -108.45 31.19 -39.61
C ASN A 442 -107.08 31.88 -39.46
N LYS A 443 -107.02 33.07 -38.86
CA LYS A 443 -105.76 33.76 -38.58
C LYS A 443 -104.84 32.96 -37.63
N ILE A 444 -105.40 32.34 -36.60
CA ILE A 444 -104.64 31.50 -35.65
C ILE A 444 -104.24 30.16 -36.29
N LYS A 445 -105.12 29.53 -37.07
CA LYS A 445 -104.79 28.31 -37.84
C LYS A 445 -103.64 28.53 -38.82
N ASN A 446 -103.66 29.64 -39.57
CA ASN A 446 -102.56 30.00 -40.47
C ASN A 446 -101.26 30.24 -39.67
N LYS A 447 -101.34 30.84 -38.48
CA LYS A 447 -100.16 31.02 -37.62
C LYS A 447 -99.60 29.68 -37.11
N ILE A 448 -100.46 28.73 -36.72
CA ILE A 448 -100.03 27.36 -36.35
C ILE A 448 -99.37 26.66 -37.54
N LEU A 449 -99.93 26.79 -38.74
CA LEU A 449 -99.37 26.20 -39.96
C LEU A 449 -97.98 26.77 -40.27
N HIS A 450 -97.77 28.08 -40.09
CA HIS A 450 -96.46 28.71 -40.23
C HIS A 450 -95.46 28.19 -39.18
N LEU A 451 -95.87 28.08 -37.91
CA LEU A 451 -95.00 27.53 -36.86
C LEU A 451 -94.64 26.04 -37.10
N GLN A 452 -95.56 25.26 -37.67
CA GLN A 452 -95.30 23.87 -38.09
C GLN A 452 -94.29 23.81 -39.25
N HIS A 453 -94.43 24.70 -40.23
CA HIS A 453 -93.45 24.84 -41.30
C HIS A 453 -92.05 25.21 -40.75
N ASP A 454 -91.97 26.11 -39.76
CA ASP A 454 -90.70 26.45 -39.11
C ASP A 454 -90.08 25.26 -38.37
N ILE A 455 -90.90 24.39 -37.75
CA ILE A 455 -90.43 23.12 -37.16
C ILE A 455 -89.89 22.18 -38.24
N ASP A 456 -90.57 22.05 -39.38
CA ASP A 456 -90.11 21.22 -40.50
C ASP A 456 -88.78 21.73 -41.06
N MET A 457 -88.60 23.05 -41.12
CA MET A 457 -87.34 23.68 -41.51
C MET A 457 -86.22 23.40 -40.48
N ASN A 458 -86.51 23.51 -39.18
CA ASN A 458 -85.55 23.16 -38.13
C ASN A 458 -85.20 21.67 -38.13
N ASN A 459 -86.13 20.78 -38.47
CA ASN A 459 -85.87 19.35 -38.60
C ASN A 459 -84.96 19.03 -39.81
N LYS A 460 -85.06 19.81 -40.91
CA LYS A 460 -84.09 19.75 -42.01
C LYS A 460 -82.72 20.28 -41.58
N GLU A 461 -82.67 21.40 -40.86
CA GLU A 461 -81.43 21.94 -40.32
C GLU A 461 -80.75 20.93 -39.36
N LEU A 462 -81.51 20.20 -38.56
CA LEU A 462 -80.99 19.12 -37.72
C LEU A 462 -80.29 18.02 -38.56
N LEU A 463 -80.88 17.64 -39.70
CA LEU A 463 -80.27 16.68 -40.61
C LEU A 463 -78.98 17.23 -41.23
N ASP A 464 -78.95 18.52 -41.57
CA ASP A 464 -77.75 19.20 -42.06
C ASP A 464 -76.65 19.26 -41.00
N ILE A 465 -77.01 19.52 -39.74
CA ILE A 465 -76.08 19.45 -38.59
C ILE A 465 -75.52 18.03 -38.45
N GLN A 466 -76.36 17.00 -38.50
CA GLN A 466 -75.92 15.60 -38.42
C GLN A 466 -74.97 15.22 -39.57
N ASN A 467 -75.25 15.66 -40.79
CA ASN A 467 -74.39 15.45 -41.96
C ASN A 467 -73.05 16.20 -41.85
N LYS A 468 -73.08 17.47 -41.44
CA LYS A 468 -71.88 18.32 -41.27
C LYS A 468 -70.87 17.71 -40.30
N TYR A 469 -71.36 17.05 -39.24
CA TYR A 469 -70.52 16.43 -38.23
C TYR A 469 -70.40 14.91 -38.35
N ASP A 470 -71.00 14.27 -39.37
CA ASP A 470 -70.95 12.80 -39.53
C ASP A 470 -71.41 12.05 -38.25
N ILE A 471 -72.52 12.51 -37.65
CA ILE A 471 -73.14 11.92 -36.44
C ILE A 471 -74.63 11.73 -36.75
N HIS A 472 -74.97 10.57 -37.33
CA HIS A 472 -76.31 10.30 -37.83
C HIS A 472 -77.21 9.58 -36.81
N SER A 473 -76.62 9.00 -35.76
CA SER A 473 -77.36 8.27 -34.74
C SER A 473 -76.87 8.56 -33.32
N ASN A 474 -77.70 8.23 -32.33
CA ASN A 474 -77.28 8.26 -30.93
C ASN A 474 -76.11 7.29 -30.65
N ASN A 475 -76.01 6.19 -31.40
CA ASN A 475 -74.90 5.25 -31.29
C ASN A 475 -73.58 5.84 -31.81
N ASP A 476 -73.61 6.62 -32.91
CA ASP A 476 -72.42 7.31 -33.43
C ASP A 476 -71.90 8.35 -32.43
N PHE A 477 -72.82 9.09 -31.80
CA PHE A 477 -72.52 10.03 -30.74
C PHE A 477 -71.86 9.33 -29.53
N ILE A 478 -72.45 8.23 -29.04
CA ILE A 478 -71.90 7.47 -27.92
C ILE A 478 -70.52 6.91 -28.28
N ARG A 479 -70.33 6.37 -29.49
CA ARG A 479 -69.04 5.86 -29.96
C ARG A 479 -67.96 6.93 -29.95
N LEU A 480 -68.23 8.08 -30.57
CA LEU A 480 -67.29 9.21 -30.60
C LEU A 480 -66.98 9.73 -29.19
N GLN A 481 -68.00 9.81 -28.32
CA GLN A 481 -67.81 10.24 -26.94
C GLN A 481 -66.96 9.26 -26.14
N ASN A 482 -67.16 7.95 -26.30
CA ASN A 482 -66.34 6.92 -25.67
C ASN A 482 -64.90 6.96 -26.18
N GLU A 483 -64.70 7.14 -27.48
CA GLU A 483 -63.36 7.27 -28.07
C GLU A 483 -62.61 8.49 -27.52
N ILE A 484 -63.27 9.65 -27.44
CA ILE A 484 -62.70 10.87 -26.84
C ILE A 484 -62.36 10.65 -25.37
N ASN A 485 -63.26 10.04 -24.59
CA ASN A 485 -63.02 9.77 -23.17
C ASN A 485 -61.83 8.82 -22.97
N ASN A 486 -61.73 7.75 -23.76
CA ASN A 486 -60.62 6.80 -23.67
C ASN A 486 -59.28 7.47 -24.02
N ARG A 487 -59.23 8.22 -25.12
CA ARG A 487 -58.03 8.97 -25.53
C ARG A 487 -57.67 10.07 -24.54
N GLN A 488 -58.65 10.75 -23.93
CA GLN A 488 -58.40 11.75 -22.89
C GLN A 488 -57.78 11.10 -21.65
N ASN A 489 -58.25 9.93 -21.23
CA ASN A 489 -57.65 9.20 -20.11
C ASN A 489 -56.19 8.81 -20.39
N GLU A 490 -55.87 8.38 -21.61
CA GLU A 490 -54.48 8.10 -22.02
C GLU A 490 -53.63 9.38 -22.07
N TYR A 491 -54.20 10.49 -22.54
CA TYR A 491 -53.54 11.80 -22.61
C TYR A 491 -53.17 12.30 -21.22
N ASP A 492 -54.11 12.23 -20.28
CA ASP A 492 -53.91 12.68 -18.91
C ASP A 492 -52.86 11.82 -18.19
N LYS A 493 -52.85 10.50 -18.42
CA LYS A 493 -51.81 9.59 -17.90
C LYS A 493 -50.42 9.94 -18.43
N LEU A 494 -50.27 10.08 -19.74
CA LEU A 494 -48.99 10.44 -20.37
C LEU A 494 -48.49 11.82 -19.90
N SER A 495 -49.39 12.80 -19.81
CA SER A 495 -49.09 14.13 -19.29
C SER A 495 -48.54 14.07 -17.86
N LEU A 496 -49.19 13.28 -17.00
CA LEU A 496 -48.76 13.08 -15.62
C LEU A 496 -47.39 12.40 -15.53
N GLU A 497 -47.14 11.38 -16.36
CA GLU A 497 -45.84 10.69 -16.41
C GLU A 497 -44.71 11.63 -16.86
N ILE A 498 -44.91 12.39 -17.93
CA ILE A 498 -43.92 13.39 -18.42
C ILE A 498 -43.66 14.45 -17.33
N SER A 499 -44.71 14.97 -16.68
CA SER A 499 -44.55 15.93 -15.59
C SER A 499 -43.80 15.36 -14.40
N LYS A 500 -43.98 14.07 -14.10
CA LYS A 500 -43.25 13.39 -13.03
C LYS A 500 -41.77 13.27 -13.38
N ILE A 501 -41.43 12.80 -14.59
CA ILE A 501 -40.04 12.71 -15.06
C ILE A 501 -39.34 14.06 -14.98
N TYR A 502 -40.02 15.15 -15.37
CA TYR A 502 -39.47 16.50 -15.27
C TYR A 502 -39.10 16.89 -13.83
N ASN A 503 -40.00 16.64 -12.87
CA ASN A 503 -39.75 16.94 -11.46
C ASN A 503 -38.64 16.05 -10.86
N ASP A 504 -38.63 14.77 -11.20
CA ASP A 504 -37.60 13.81 -10.78
C ASP A 504 -36.22 14.26 -11.30
N ASN A 505 -36.13 14.65 -12.58
CA ASN A 505 -34.89 15.18 -13.17
C ASN A 505 -34.40 16.44 -12.46
N LYS A 506 -35.30 17.35 -12.09
CA LYS A 506 -34.94 18.57 -11.35
C LYS A 506 -34.30 18.22 -10.00
N SER A 507 -34.84 17.22 -9.29
CA SER A 507 -34.26 16.72 -8.04
C SER A 507 -32.90 16.07 -8.26
N LEU A 508 -32.81 15.17 -9.24
CA LEU A 508 -31.58 14.45 -9.59
C LEU A 508 -30.44 15.40 -9.96
N ILE A 509 -30.74 16.47 -10.71
CA ILE A 509 -29.76 17.50 -11.05
C ILE A 509 -29.23 18.22 -9.81
N ASN A 510 -30.10 18.53 -8.84
CA ASN A 510 -29.68 19.14 -7.59
C ASN A 510 -28.80 18.20 -6.78
N ASP A 511 -29.18 16.92 -6.70
CA ASP A 511 -28.38 15.90 -6.01
C ASP A 511 -27.01 15.73 -6.68
N TYR A 512 -26.96 15.69 -8.02
CA TYR A 512 -25.71 15.64 -8.77
C TYR A 512 -24.82 16.83 -8.43
N LYS A 513 -25.38 18.05 -8.38
CA LYS A 513 -24.63 19.26 -8.06
C LYS A 513 -24.04 19.19 -6.65
N THR A 514 -24.82 18.78 -5.65
CA THR A 514 -24.33 18.61 -4.28
C THR A 514 -23.15 17.62 -4.22
N LEU A 515 -23.25 16.50 -4.94
CA LEU A 515 -22.15 15.53 -4.98
C LEU A 515 -20.92 16.04 -5.75
N TYR A 516 -21.11 16.89 -6.76
CA TYR A 516 -20.01 17.53 -7.49
C TYR A 516 -19.24 18.50 -6.61
N ASP A 517 -19.94 19.34 -5.83
CA ASP A 517 -19.33 20.30 -4.90
C ASP A 517 -18.48 19.60 -3.81
N ASP A 518 -18.73 18.31 -3.54
CA ASP A 518 -18.01 17.48 -2.57
C ASP A 518 -16.73 16.81 -3.15
N ILE A 519 -16.44 16.93 -4.45
CA ILE A 519 -15.26 16.33 -5.13
C ILE A 519 -14.42 17.40 -5.85
N TRP A 520 -13.11 17.17 -5.95
CA TRP A 520 -12.15 18.00 -6.69
C TRP A 520 -12.05 17.59 -8.17
N ASP A 521 -12.01 18.56 -9.10
CA ASP A 521 -11.98 18.33 -10.56
C ASP A 521 -10.91 17.34 -11.03
N GLU A 522 -9.68 17.46 -10.50
CA GLU A 522 -8.54 16.59 -10.88
C GLU A 522 -8.77 15.10 -10.56
N TYR A 523 -9.60 14.80 -9.55
CA TYR A 523 -9.96 13.41 -9.22
C TYR A 523 -10.96 12.82 -10.22
N ILE A 524 -11.88 13.65 -10.72
CA ILE A 524 -12.92 13.26 -11.68
C ILE A 524 -12.24 12.91 -13.01
N ASP A 525 -11.43 13.82 -13.55
CA ASP A 525 -10.79 13.69 -14.87
C ASP A 525 -9.97 12.39 -15.03
N ASN A 526 -9.34 11.92 -13.96
CA ASN A 526 -8.48 10.73 -14.00
C ASN A 526 -9.25 9.39 -14.00
N LYS A 527 -10.53 9.37 -13.59
CA LYS A 527 -11.31 8.13 -13.41
C LYS A 527 -12.60 8.04 -14.22
N ASP A 528 -13.08 9.15 -14.75
CA ASP A 528 -14.44 9.27 -15.30
C ASP A 528 -14.70 8.30 -16.49
N ASN A 529 -13.77 8.22 -17.45
CA ASN A 529 -14.03 7.52 -18.71
C ASN A 529 -14.36 6.02 -18.60
N THR A 530 -13.77 5.29 -17.64
CA THR A 530 -14.01 3.83 -17.55
C THR A 530 -15.31 3.50 -16.81
N ILE A 531 -15.67 4.30 -15.80
CA ILE A 531 -16.89 4.09 -15.01
C ILE A 531 -18.11 4.48 -15.85
N ASN A 532 -18.03 5.55 -16.64
CA ASN A 532 -19.13 6.05 -17.46
C ASN A 532 -19.59 5.01 -18.47
N ILE A 533 -18.65 4.41 -19.21
CA ILE A 533 -18.93 3.36 -20.20
C ILE A 533 -19.69 2.19 -19.57
N LYS A 534 -19.31 1.76 -18.36
CA LYS A 534 -19.98 0.62 -17.70
C LYS A 534 -21.44 0.92 -17.37
N TYR A 535 -21.71 2.06 -16.74
CA TYR A 535 -23.07 2.42 -16.33
C TYR A 535 -23.95 2.75 -17.54
N GLU A 536 -23.40 3.40 -18.56
CA GLU A 536 -24.10 3.67 -19.82
C GLU A 536 -24.47 2.37 -20.55
N ASN A 537 -23.58 1.38 -20.63
CA ASN A 537 -23.89 0.08 -21.23
C ASN A 537 -25.05 -0.62 -20.49
N ILE A 538 -25.06 -0.59 -19.15
CA ILE A 538 -26.16 -1.17 -18.36
C ILE A 538 -27.49 -0.48 -18.68
N LEU A 539 -27.51 0.86 -18.81
CA LEU A 539 -28.72 1.56 -19.21
C LEU A 539 -29.11 1.23 -20.65
N ARG A 540 -28.15 1.19 -21.57
CA ARG A 540 -28.38 0.85 -22.96
C ARG A 540 -29.07 -0.52 -23.06
N ASP A 541 -28.56 -1.52 -22.36
CA ASP A 541 -29.18 -2.86 -22.31
C ASP A 541 -30.60 -2.83 -21.75
N LYS A 542 -30.86 -2.05 -20.69
CA LYS A 542 -32.21 -1.87 -20.13
C LYS A 542 -33.17 -1.23 -21.13
N LEU A 543 -32.72 -0.22 -21.87
CA LEU A 543 -33.54 0.45 -22.87
C LEU A 543 -33.78 -0.46 -24.08
N ILE A 544 -32.78 -1.20 -24.53
CA ILE A 544 -32.94 -2.22 -25.59
C ILE A 544 -33.96 -3.27 -25.15
N PHE A 545 -33.87 -3.77 -23.92
CA PHE A 545 -34.84 -4.74 -23.38
C PHE A 545 -36.26 -4.17 -23.32
N LYS A 546 -36.42 -2.91 -22.88
CA LYS A 546 -37.73 -2.26 -22.73
C LYS A 546 -38.39 -1.94 -24.08
N TYR A 547 -37.63 -1.42 -25.05
CA TYR A 547 -38.18 -0.94 -26.32
C TYR A 547 -38.04 -1.93 -27.48
N GLY A 548 -37.19 -2.96 -27.35
CA GLY A 548 -36.96 -3.96 -28.37
C GLY A 548 -36.60 -3.33 -29.72
N ILE A 549 -37.37 -3.67 -30.76
CA ILE A 549 -37.21 -3.12 -32.12
C ILE A 549 -37.43 -1.59 -32.20
N ASN A 550 -38.08 -1.00 -31.20
CA ASN A 550 -38.34 0.44 -31.15
C ASN A 550 -37.25 1.22 -30.41
N TYR A 551 -36.19 0.55 -29.95
CA TYR A 551 -35.01 1.21 -29.42
C TYR A 551 -34.32 2.04 -30.52
N ASN A 552 -33.84 3.25 -30.17
CA ASN A 552 -33.18 4.15 -31.11
C ASN A 552 -31.87 4.67 -30.51
N GLU A 553 -30.74 4.23 -31.06
CA GLU A 553 -29.41 4.62 -30.57
C GLU A 553 -29.15 6.13 -30.73
N ASP A 554 -29.60 6.76 -31.82
CA ASP A 554 -29.41 8.20 -32.02
C ASP A 554 -30.12 9.03 -30.94
N LYS A 555 -31.32 8.60 -30.52
CA LYS A 555 -32.03 9.22 -29.39
C LYS A 555 -31.28 9.03 -28.07
N PHE A 556 -30.68 7.86 -27.86
CA PHE A 556 -29.87 7.60 -26.67
C PHE A 556 -28.64 8.53 -26.64
N ILE A 557 -27.92 8.65 -27.76
CA ILE A 557 -26.76 9.55 -27.91
C ILE A 557 -27.18 11.01 -27.74
N ASN A 558 -28.35 11.41 -28.26
CA ASN A 558 -28.87 12.77 -28.07
C ASN A 558 -29.19 13.06 -26.60
N ALA A 559 -29.83 12.12 -25.90
CA ALA A 559 -30.11 12.24 -24.47
C ALA A 559 -28.82 12.35 -23.66
N GLN A 560 -27.80 11.55 -23.99
CA GLN A 560 -26.45 11.65 -23.40
C GLN A 560 -25.86 13.06 -23.58
N ASN A 561 -25.78 13.54 -24.82
CA ASN A 561 -25.22 14.86 -25.12
C ASN A 561 -25.98 16.01 -24.45
N GLN A 562 -27.31 15.88 -24.32
CA GLN A 562 -28.13 16.88 -23.65
C GLN A 562 -27.82 16.93 -22.15
N ILE A 563 -27.78 15.77 -21.49
CA ILE A 563 -27.46 15.69 -20.06
C ILE A 563 -26.03 16.15 -19.79
N ASP A 564 -25.06 15.76 -20.62
CA ASP A 564 -23.66 16.19 -20.46
C ASP A 564 -23.52 17.71 -20.54
N LYS A 565 -24.18 18.35 -21.51
CA LYS A 565 -24.22 19.81 -21.60
C LYS A 565 -24.90 20.45 -20.40
N GLN A 566 -26.01 19.86 -19.93
CA GLN A 566 -26.75 20.39 -18.80
C GLN A 566 -25.94 20.30 -17.50
N LEU A 567 -25.28 19.16 -17.25
CA LEU A 567 -24.41 18.99 -16.11
C LEU A 567 -23.20 19.92 -16.21
N GLN A 568 -22.56 20.05 -17.37
CA GLN A 568 -21.45 20.99 -17.58
C GLN A 568 -21.82 22.43 -17.27
N TYR A 569 -23.00 22.87 -17.72
CA TYR A 569 -23.52 24.21 -17.43
C TYR A 569 -23.72 24.44 -15.92
N ILE A 570 -24.19 23.43 -15.19
CA ILE A 570 -24.47 23.51 -13.75
C ILE A 570 -23.19 23.45 -12.92
N MET A 571 -22.15 22.78 -13.42
CA MET A 571 -20.81 22.68 -12.82
C MET A 571 -19.97 23.96 -13.01
N GLY A 572 -20.50 25.01 -13.67
CA GLY A 572 -19.83 26.31 -13.76
C GLY A 572 -18.62 26.34 -14.71
N ASN A 573 -18.41 25.31 -15.54
CA ASN A 573 -17.42 25.38 -16.59
C ASN A 573 -17.82 26.44 -17.62
N ASN A 574 -17.05 27.54 -17.65
CA ASN A 574 -17.02 28.52 -18.71
C ASN A 574 -17.04 27.77 -20.06
N ILE A 575 -18.13 27.94 -20.81
CA ILE A 575 -18.23 27.50 -22.21
C ILE A 575 -17.04 28.03 -23.06
N ASP A 576 -16.33 29.04 -22.55
CA ASP A 576 -15.14 29.63 -23.17
C ASP A 576 -13.83 28.85 -23.01
N ASP A 577 -13.65 27.95 -22.03
CA ASP A 577 -12.36 27.26 -21.82
C ASP A 577 -12.22 25.92 -22.56
N ILE A 578 -13.33 25.28 -22.97
CA ILE A 578 -13.30 24.08 -23.83
C ILE A 578 -13.15 24.47 -25.32
N VAL A 579 -13.53 25.70 -25.69
CA VAL A 579 -13.26 26.26 -27.04
C VAL A 579 -11.86 26.86 -27.14
N LYS A 580 -11.22 27.27 -26.02
CA LYS A 580 -9.83 27.77 -26.03
C LYS A 580 -8.73 26.71 -25.96
N ASN A 581 -9.04 25.44 -25.67
CA ASN A 581 -8.03 24.38 -25.57
C ASN A 581 -7.98 23.38 -26.75
N LYS A 582 -8.63 23.69 -27.90
CA LYS A 582 -8.44 22.93 -29.15
C LYS A 582 -7.90 23.73 -30.34
N THR A 583 -7.51 24.98 -30.15
CA THR A 583 -6.90 25.80 -31.19
C THR A 583 -5.80 26.70 -30.62
N HIS A 584 -4.85 26.18 -29.83
CA HIS A 584 -3.56 26.85 -29.59
C HIS A 584 -2.40 25.84 -29.42
N LYS A 585 -2.49 24.75 -30.17
CA LYS A 585 -1.34 23.94 -30.60
C LYS A 585 -1.52 23.68 -32.09
N PHE A 586 -1.35 24.73 -32.89
CA PHE A 586 -0.50 24.79 -34.10
C PHE A 586 -0.76 26.14 -34.77
N ALA A 587 0.16 27.08 -34.50
CA ALA A 587 0.00 28.53 -34.48
C ALA A 587 -1.01 29.00 -33.42
N ARG A 588 -0.71 30.06 -32.68
CA ARG A 588 -1.62 30.60 -31.67
C ARG A 588 -2.86 31.19 -32.35
N HIS A 589 -3.79 30.37 -32.86
CA HIS A 589 -5.10 30.76 -33.38
C HIS A 589 -6.15 29.66 -33.16
#